data_AF-A0A369TR85-F1
#
_entry.id   AF-A0A369TR85-F1
#
_cell.length_a   1.000
_cell.length_b   1.000
_cell.length_c   1.000
_cell.angle_alpha   90.00
_cell.angle_beta   90.00
_cell.angle_gamma   90.00
#
_symmetry.space_group_name_H-M   'P 1'
#
loop_
_entity.id
_entity.type
_entity.pdbx_description
1 polymer ?
#
loop_
_entity_poly.entity_id
_entity_poly.type
_entity_poly.pdbx_seq_one_letter_code
_entity_poly.pdbx_strand_id
1 'polypeptide(L)'
;MTPTVKWAITLLMGATIFRAQTILFLPQVQMYGGPAPDGWFGPWLSDTIIGFILPVMLYLFWTRRGLAVWGALVAYNAVGAFDYSQGLITQAISPMPVEMASATTVYLGIGLFMVAQLLALGLLFRRDVIADFRGAVARSAGPA
;
A
#
# COMPACT_ATOMS: atom_id res chain seq x y z
N MET A 1 -8.36 -19.75 -4.84
CA MET A 1 -7.89 -18.61 -5.66
C MET A 1 -7.25 -19.09 -6.96
N THR A 2 -7.52 -18.45 -8.12
CA THR A 2 -6.86 -18.78 -9.40
C THR A 2 -5.43 -18.21 -9.48
N PRO A 3 -4.49 -18.83 -10.25
CA PRO A 3 -3.13 -18.31 -10.41
C PRO A 3 -3.07 -16.88 -10.92
N THR A 4 -3.93 -16.52 -11.88
CA THR A 4 -4.03 -15.18 -12.44
C THR A 4 -4.35 -14.13 -11.38
N VAL A 5 -5.31 -14.40 -10.49
CA VAL A 5 -5.66 -13.45 -9.42
C VAL A 5 -4.61 -13.38 -8.34
N LYS A 6 -3.96 -14.50 -8.03
CA LYS A 6 -2.82 -14.50 -7.13
C LYS A 6 -1.71 -13.58 -7.62
N TRP A 7 -1.36 -13.68 -8.91
CA TRP A 7 -0.36 -12.81 -9.52
C TRP A 7 -0.84 -11.36 -9.64
N ALA A 8 -2.10 -11.12 -10.00
CA ALA A 8 -2.65 -9.76 -10.06
C ALA A 8 -2.53 -9.05 -8.71
N ILE A 9 -2.95 -9.68 -7.61
CA ILE A 9 -2.80 -9.12 -6.25
C ILE A 9 -1.33 -8.87 -5.94
N THR A 10 -0.45 -9.83 -6.25
CA THR A 10 0.99 -9.72 -6.00
C THR A 10 1.61 -8.54 -6.74
N LEU A 11 1.27 -8.34 -8.01
CA LEU A 11 1.83 -7.27 -8.83
C LEU A 11 1.25 -5.91 -8.44
N LEU A 12 -0.05 -5.84 -8.15
CA LEU A 12 -0.70 -4.60 -7.71
C LEU A 12 -0.18 -4.14 -6.35
N MET A 13 -0.04 -5.06 -5.38
CA MET A 13 0.62 -4.76 -4.11
C MET A 13 2.12 -4.47 -4.32
N GLY A 14 2.79 -5.27 -5.14
CA GLY A 14 4.23 -5.15 -5.43
C GLY A 14 4.62 -3.81 -6.02
N ALA A 15 3.78 -3.26 -6.91
CA ALA A 15 3.98 -1.93 -7.49
C ALA A 15 4.07 -0.84 -6.42
N THR A 16 3.44 -1.00 -5.26
CA THR A 16 3.49 0.02 -4.20
C THR A 16 4.80 0.03 -3.43
N ILE A 17 5.76 -0.86 -3.71
CA ILE A 17 7.10 -0.85 -3.07
C ILE A 17 7.82 0.49 -3.25
N PHE A 18 7.57 1.18 -4.36
CA PHE A 18 8.20 2.47 -4.67
C PHE A 18 7.92 3.54 -3.62
N ARG A 19 6.87 3.40 -2.82
CA ARG A 19 6.60 4.30 -1.69
C ARG A 19 7.71 4.28 -0.62
N ALA A 20 8.49 3.20 -0.51
CA ALA A 20 9.63 3.14 0.39
C ALA A 20 10.71 4.21 0.08
N GLN A 21 10.79 4.67 -1.17
CA GLN A 21 11.78 5.68 -1.57
C GLN A 21 11.54 7.05 -0.94
N THR A 22 10.34 7.30 -0.40
CA THR A 22 9.99 8.58 0.23
C THR A 22 10.86 8.92 1.43
N ILE A 23 11.52 7.93 2.03
CA ILE A 23 12.55 8.13 3.06
C ILE A 23 13.67 9.07 2.60
N LEU A 24 14.00 9.04 1.30
CA LEU A 24 15.04 9.88 0.71
C LEU A 24 14.60 11.36 0.62
N PHE A 25 13.29 11.61 0.67
CA PHE A 25 12.73 12.96 0.64
C PHE A 25 12.49 13.53 2.04
N LEU A 26 12.53 12.72 3.10
CA LEU A 26 12.33 13.21 4.47
C LEU A 26 13.28 14.37 4.84
N PRO A 27 14.58 14.38 4.51
CA PRO A 27 15.44 15.53 4.80
C PRO A 27 15.06 16.81 4.05
N GLN A 28 14.19 16.73 3.04
CA GLN A 28 13.77 17.86 2.22
C GLN A 28 12.61 18.64 2.84
N VAL A 29 12.04 18.23 3.98
CA VAL A 29 10.98 19.04 4.62
C VAL A 29 11.55 20.29 5.31
N GLN A 30 10.75 21.34 5.37
CA GLN A 30 11.11 22.66 5.89
C GLN A 30 11.61 22.64 7.34
N MET A 31 11.05 21.80 8.21
CA MET A 31 11.50 21.65 9.59
C MET A 31 12.92 21.06 9.71
N TYR A 32 13.46 20.48 8.63
CA TYR A 32 14.86 20.05 8.52
C TYR A 32 15.70 20.97 7.61
N GLY A 33 15.16 22.13 7.21
CA GLY A 33 15.83 23.12 6.37
C GLY A 33 15.71 22.88 4.86
N GLY A 34 14.87 21.93 4.44
CA GLY A 34 14.63 21.65 3.03
C GLY A 34 13.49 22.49 2.40
N PRO A 35 13.28 22.36 1.08
CA PRO A 35 12.30 23.17 0.35
C PRO A 35 10.85 22.65 0.43
N ALA A 36 10.62 21.39 0.79
CA ALA A 36 9.28 20.78 0.79
C ALA A 36 8.45 21.20 2.02
N PRO A 37 7.15 21.50 1.87
CA PRO A 37 6.30 21.84 2.99
C PRO A 37 6.25 20.75 4.07
N ASP A 38 6.20 21.16 5.34
CA ASP A 38 6.15 20.22 6.48
C ASP A 38 4.95 19.26 6.47
N GLY A 39 3.87 19.63 5.77
CA GLY A 39 2.72 18.75 5.53
C GLY A 39 3.08 17.41 4.88
N TRP A 40 4.20 17.35 4.14
CA TRP A 40 4.68 16.12 3.50
C TRP A 40 5.35 15.13 4.46
N PHE A 41 5.71 15.55 5.66
CA PHE A 41 6.37 14.66 6.62
C PHE A 41 5.53 13.45 6.96
N GLY A 42 4.24 13.66 7.27
CA GLY A 42 3.31 12.58 7.58
C GLY A 42 3.23 11.54 6.46
N PRO A 43 2.75 11.93 5.25
CA PRO A 43 2.64 11.04 4.11
C PRO A 43 3.95 10.33 3.74
N TRP A 44 5.10 11.01 3.72
CA TRP A 44 6.37 10.36 3.38
C TRP A 44 6.86 9.39 4.44
N LEU A 45 6.64 9.69 5.73
CA LEU A 45 7.01 8.77 6.80
C LEU A 45 6.12 7.52 6.77
N SER A 46 4.81 7.68 6.63
CA SER A 46 3.89 6.55 6.54
C SER A 46 4.09 5.73 5.26
N ASP A 47 4.31 6.38 4.10
CA ASP A 47 4.68 5.69 2.86
C ASP A 47 5.93 4.84 3.09
N THR A 48 6.98 5.41 3.68
CA THR A 48 8.22 4.67 4.00
C THR A 48 7.93 3.41 4.81
N ILE A 49 7.19 3.53 5.90
CA ILE A 49 6.85 2.41 6.80
C ILE A 49 6.04 1.34 6.05
N ILE A 50 5.00 1.75 5.32
CA ILE A 50 4.12 0.84 4.57
C ILE A 50 4.93 0.13 3.47
N GLY A 51 5.79 0.86 2.77
CA GLY A 51 6.68 0.32 1.75
C GLY A 51 7.62 -0.77 2.29
N PHE A 52 8.24 -0.54 3.46
CA PHE A 52 9.08 -1.56 4.09
C PHE A 52 8.31 -2.77 4.62
N ILE A 53 7.03 -2.61 4.97
CA ILE A 53 6.18 -3.73 5.41
C ILE A 53 5.73 -4.60 4.22
N LEU A 54 5.68 -4.05 3.00
CA LEU A 54 5.18 -4.75 1.81
C LEU A 54 5.80 -6.14 1.58
N PRO A 55 7.13 -6.36 1.64
CA PRO A 55 7.71 -7.68 1.42
C PRO A 55 7.20 -8.72 2.43
N VAL A 56 6.96 -8.32 3.68
CA VAL A 56 6.37 -9.19 4.71
C VAL A 56 4.94 -9.54 4.34
N MET A 57 4.15 -8.58 3.88
CA MET A 57 2.77 -8.81 3.45
C MET A 57 2.69 -9.72 2.23
N LEU A 58 3.58 -9.54 1.25
CA LEU A 58 3.69 -10.44 0.11
C LEU A 58 4.10 -11.85 0.55
N TYR A 59 5.08 -11.98 1.45
CA TYR A 59 5.47 -13.27 2.01
C TYR A 59 4.27 -13.97 2.67
N LEU A 60 3.52 -13.26 3.52
CA LEU A 60 2.32 -13.80 4.18
C LEU A 60 1.25 -14.19 3.15
N PHE A 61 1.00 -13.35 2.16
CA PHE A 61 0.06 -13.63 1.08
C PHE A 61 0.43 -14.90 0.29
N TRP A 62 1.72 -15.14 0.05
CA TRP A 62 2.15 -16.31 -0.71
C TRP A 62 2.14 -17.60 0.12
N THR A 63 2.58 -17.52 1.37
CA THR A 63 2.94 -18.70 2.19
C THR A 63 1.92 -19.06 3.26
N ARG A 64 1.13 -18.11 3.76
CA ARG A 64 0.21 -18.33 4.88
C ARG A 64 -1.24 -18.22 4.43
N ARG A 65 -2.10 -19.02 5.06
CA ARG A 65 -3.54 -18.99 4.86
C ARG A 65 -4.23 -18.93 6.22
N GLY A 66 -5.46 -18.42 6.23
CA GLY A 66 -6.22 -18.17 7.44
C GLY A 66 -6.90 -16.80 7.39
N LEU A 67 -8.03 -16.68 8.11
CA LEU A 67 -8.81 -15.44 8.15
C LEU A 67 -8.04 -14.27 8.77
N ALA A 68 -7.16 -14.53 9.74
CA ALA A 68 -6.30 -13.50 10.34
C ALA A 68 -5.32 -12.91 9.31
N VAL A 69 -4.70 -13.76 8.48
CA VAL A 69 -3.78 -13.32 7.42
C VAL A 69 -4.54 -12.51 6.36
N TRP A 70 -5.72 -12.99 5.95
CA TRP A 70 -6.59 -12.24 5.05
C TRP A 70 -6.96 -10.86 5.63
N GLY A 71 -7.36 -10.81 6.90
CA GLY A 71 -7.68 -9.57 7.59
C GLY A 71 -6.51 -8.60 7.66
N ALA A 72 -5.30 -9.10 7.94
CA ALA A 72 -4.08 -8.30 7.93
C ALA A 72 -3.79 -7.72 6.53
N LEU A 73 -3.97 -8.50 5.47
CA LEU A 73 -3.81 -8.04 4.09
C LEU A 73 -4.86 -6.98 3.72
N VAL A 74 -6.12 -7.17 4.12
CA VAL A 74 -7.18 -6.18 3.92
C VAL A 74 -6.83 -4.88 4.65
N ALA A 75 -6.44 -4.96 5.92
CA ALA A 75 -6.05 -3.79 6.71
C ALA A 75 -4.85 -3.07 6.09
N TYR A 76 -3.80 -3.80 5.69
CA TYR A 76 -2.64 -3.23 5.02
C TYR A 76 -3.02 -2.46 3.74
N ASN A 77 -3.84 -3.05 2.88
CA ASN A 77 -4.25 -2.41 1.64
C ASN A 77 -5.17 -1.19 1.89
N ALA A 78 -6.07 -1.28 2.87
CA ALA A 78 -6.95 -0.17 3.24
C ALA A 78 -6.18 1.01 3.84
N VAL A 79 -5.24 0.74 4.76
CA VAL A 79 -4.34 1.76 5.33
C VAL A 79 -3.48 2.37 4.23
N GLY A 80 -2.92 1.57 3.33
CA GLY A 80 -2.14 2.08 2.20
C GLY A 80 -2.93 2.97 1.23
N ALA A 81 -4.23 2.70 1.02
CA ALA A 81 -5.09 3.55 0.20
C ALA A 81 -5.48 4.85 0.92
N PHE A 82 -5.73 4.77 2.23
CA PHE A 82 -5.94 5.95 3.07
C PHE A 82 -4.70 6.85 3.08
N ASP A 83 -3.51 6.28 3.20
CA ASP A 83 -2.25 6.99 3.13
C ASP A 83 -2.05 7.75 1.81
N TYR A 84 -2.34 7.12 0.66
CA TYR A 84 -2.35 7.83 -0.62
C TYR A 84 -3.37 8.99 -0.66
N SER A 85 -4.54 8.83 -0.03
CA SER A 85 -5.51 9.93 0.08
C SER A 85 -4.96 11.10 0.89
N GLN A 86 -4.18 10.83 1.95
CA GLN A 86 -3.48 11.87 2.72
C GLN A 86 -2.43 12.57 1.85
N GLY A 87 -1.70 11.83 1.01
CA GLY A 87 -0.79 12.42 0.02
C GLY A 87 -1.49 13.36 -0.97
N LEU A 88 -2.67 12.96 -1.50
CA LEU A 88 -3.47 13.82 -2.38
C LEU A 88 -3.97 15.08 -1.68
N ILE A 89 -4.48 14.94 -0.46
CA ILE A 89 -4.92 16.07 0.36
C ILE A 89 -3.75 17.01 0.63
N THR A 90 -2.59 16.46 0.99
CA THR A 90 -1.36 17.21 1.24
C THR A 90 -0.93 17.99 0.00
N GLN A 91 -0.93 17.36 -1.18
CA GLN A 91 -0.63 18.06 -2.43
C GLN A 91 -1.62 19.19 -2.74
N ALA A 92 -2.89 19.06 -2.33
CA ALA A 92 -3.90 20.09 -2.54
C ALA A 92 -3.74 21.30 -1.59
N ILE A 93 -3.35 21.06 -0.33
CA ILE A 93 -3.23 22.11 0.71
C ILE A 93 -1.81 22.66 0.88
N SER A 94 -0.81 21.89 0.51
CA SER A 94 0.62 22.16 0.71
C SER A 94 1.41 21.57 -0.47
N PRO A 95 1.22 22.16 -1.67
CA PRO A 95 1.76 21.61 -2.90
C PRO A 95 3.29 21.52 -2.87
N MET A 96 3.81 20.46 -3.48
CA MET A 96 5.25 20.29 -3.64
C MET A 96 5.84 21.41 -4.50
N PRO A 97 7.07 21.91 -4.19
CA PRO A 97 7.77 22.88 -5.02
C PRO A 97 8.02 22.32 -6.43
N VAL A 98 7.89 23.17 -7.45
CA VAL A 98 7.98 22.73 -8.86
C VAL A 98 9.38 22.25 -9.23
N GLU A 99 10.40 22.73 -8.51
CA GLU A 99 11.80 22.35 -8.62
C GLU A 99 12.03 20.89 -8.19
N MET A 100 11.16 20.35 -7.34
CA MET A 100 11.20 18.95 -6.93
C MET A 100 10.35 18.07 -7.85
N ALA A 101 9.10 18.45 -8.07
CA ALA A 101 8.18 17.72 -8.92
C ALA A 101 7.05 18.61 -9.42
N SER A 102 6.63 18.40 -10.68
CA SER A 102 5.42 19.05 -11.19
C SER A 102 4.17 18.53 -10.46
N ALA A 103 3.17 19.38 -10.27
CA ALA A 103 1.90 18.97 -9.66
C ALA A 103 1.26 17.76 -10.40
N THR A 104 1.33 17.76 -11.73
CA THR A 104 0.87 16.63 -12.56
C THR A 104 1.58 15.34 -12.21
N THR A 105 2.91 15.37 -12.06
CA THR A 105 3.70 14.20 -11.66
C THR A 105 3.28 13.69 -10.29
N VAL A 106 3.08 14.57 -9.31
CA VAL A 106 2.67 14.18 -7.94
C VAL A 106 1.28 13.56 -7.95
N TYR A 107 0.29 14.20 -8.57
CA TYR A 107 -1.08 13.69 -8.63
C TYR A 107 -1.17 12.37 -9.39
N LEU A 108 -0.47 12.24 -10.53
CA LEU A 108 -0.46 10.99 -11.30
C LEU A 108 0.24 9.86 -10.53
N GLY A 109 1.38 10.13 -9.90
CA GLY A 109 2.11 9.14 -9.12
C GLY A 109 1.26 8.59 -7.98
N ILE A 110 0.74 9.49 -7.13
CA ILE A 110 -0.10 9.10 -6.00
C ILE A 110 -1.39 8.41 -6.48
N GLY A 111 -2.06 8.98 -7.48
CA GLY A 111 -3.32 8.45 -8.01
C GLY A 111 -3.17 7.06 -8.62
N LEU A 112 -2.10 6.82 -9.40
CA LEU A 112 -1.83 5.51 -9.99
C LEU A 112 -1.65 4.43 -8.92
N PHE A 113 -0.84 4.71 -7.90
CA PHE A 113 -0.60 3.73 -6.85
C PHE A 113 -1.81 3.56 -5.91
N MET A 114 -2.60 4.61 -5.69
CA MET A 114 -3.88 4.52 -5.00
C MET A 114 -4.82 3.56 -5.72
N VAL A 115 -4.96 3.70 -7.05
CA VAL A 115 -5.76 2.79 -7.87
C VAL A 115 -5.23 1.36 -7.77
N ALA A 116 -3.91 1.14 -7.86
CA ALA A 116 -3.32 -0.18 -7.70
C ALA A 116 -3.66 -0.81 -6.34
N GLN A 117 -3.54 -0.04 -5.25
CA GLN A 117 -3.85 -0.47 -3.89
C GLN A 117 -5.34 -0.80 -3.72
N LEU A 118 -6.24 0.01 -4.28
CA LEU A 118 -7.69 -0.21 -4.24
C LEU A 118 -8.10 -1.44 -5.06
N LEU A 119 -7.47 -1.68 -6.21
CA LEU A 119 -7.71 -2.88 -7.00
C LEU A 119 -7.24 -4.14 -6.25
N ALA A 120 -6.06 -4.09 -5.62
CA ALA A 120 -5.57 -5.18 -4.77
C ALA A 120 -6.54 -5.45 -3.61
N LEU A 121 -7.00 -4.39 -2.93
CA LEU A 121 -8.01 -4.48 -1.87
C LEU A 121 -9.30 -5.13 -2.37
N GLY A 122 -9.84 -4.68 -3.50
CA GLY A 122 -11.05 -5.23 -4.10
C GLY A 122 -10.91 -6.71 -4.44
N LEU A 123 -9.75 -7.12 -4.99
CA LEU A 123 -9.47 -8.52 -5.30
C LEU A 123 -9.41 -9.41 -4.04
N LEU A 124 -8.97 -8.89 -2.89
CA LEU A 124 -8.99 -9.63 -1.63
C LEU A 124 -10.39 -9.99 -1.16
N PHE A 125 -11.42 -9.27 -1.61
CA PHE A 125 -12.83 -9.56 -1.32
C PHE A 125 -13.48 -10.53 -2.32
N ARG A 126 -12.75 -10.98 -3.35
CA ARG A 126 -13.28 -11.96 -4.30
C ARG A 126 -13.58 -13.28 -3.58
N ARG A 127 -14.74 -13.89 -3.88
CA ARG A 127 -15.26 -15.07 -3.16
C ARG A 127 -14.27 -16.23 -3.09
N ASP A 128 -13.57 -16.52 -4.18
CA ASP A 128 -12.59 -17.60 -4.27
C ASP A 128 -11.25 -17.29 -3.56
N VAL A 129 -10.94 -16.00 -3.32
CA VAL A 129 -9.81 -15.57 -2.49
C VAL A 129 -10.18 -15.76 -1.03
N ILE A 130 -11.35 -15.28 -0.61
CA ILE A 130 -11.85 -15.51 0.75
C ILE A 130 -11.95 -17.02 1.03
N ALA A 131 -12.46 -17.82 0.08
CA ALA A 131 -12.53 -19.26 0.21
C ALA A 131 -11.15 -19.92 0.33
N ASP A 132 -10.12 -19.42 -0.36
CA ASP A 132 -8.74 -19.89 -0.24
C ASP A 132 -8.20 -19.68 1.19
N PHE A 133 -8.43 -18.50 1.75
CA PHE A 133 -8.00 -18.15 3.11
C PHE A 133 -8.85 -18.84 4.19
N ARG A 134 -10.16 -19.09 3.95
CA ARG A 134 -11.05 -19.86 4.84
C ARG A 134 -10.77 -21.35 4.81
N GLY A 135 -10.58 -21.93 3.63
CA GLY A 135 -10.39 -23.38 3.43
C GLY A 135 -9.11 -23.93 4.05
N ALA A 136 -8.19 -23.07 4.49
CA ALA A 136 -7.07 -23.47 5.33
C ALA A 136 -7.47 -23.69 6.81
N VAL A 137 -8.44 -22.93 7.32
CA VAL A 137 -8.96 -23.10 8.69
C VAL A 137 -9.64 -24.46 8.86
N ALA A 138 -10.39 -24.90 7.84
CA ALA A 138 -11.01 -26.22 7.82
C ALA A 138 -9.99 -27.37 7.75
N ARG A 139 -8.82 -27.14 7.12
CA ARG A 139 -7.74 -28.13 7.03
C ARG A 139 -6.86 -28.20 8.28
N SER A 140 -6.74 -27.10 9.02
CA SER A 140 -6.03 -27.07 10.32
C SER A 140 -6.87 -27.58 11.49
N ALA A 141 -8.19 -27.72 11.33
CA ALA A 141 -9.09 -28.15 12.39
C ALA A 141 -9.10 -29.67 12.64
N GLY A 142 -8.57 -30.49 11.73
CA GLY A 142 -8.57 -31.97 11.83
C GLY A 142 -9.99 -32.58 11.84
N PRO A 143 -10.14 -33.89 11.55
CA PRO A 143 -11.38 -34.58 11.90
C PRO A 143 -11.52 -34.62 13.43
N ALA A 144 -12.73 -34.32 13.92
CA ALA A 144 -13.09 -34.44 15.34
C ALA A 144 -13.02 -35.89 15.84
#